data_AF-W2X8E4-F1
#
_entry.id   AF-W2X8E4-F1
#
_cell.length_a   1.000
_cell.length_b   1.000
_cell.length_c   1.000
_cell.angle_alpha   90.00
_cell.angle_beta   90.00
_cell.angle_gamma   90.00
#
_symmetry.space_group_name_H-M   'P 1'
#
loop_
_entity.id
_entity.type
_entity.pdbx_description
1 polymer ?
#
loop_
_entity_poly.entity_id
_entity_poly.type
_entity_poly.pdbx_seq_one_letter_code
_entity_poly.pdbx_strand_id
1 'polypeptide(L)'
;MNASDAVYRGVPKILYLWNVKRNVLSRVQDDLGTIRLSLSGPNGKMKQNSVETDVFMAKYYKALVSESESEFKEHFTSLRELSSITADYLDRT
;
A
#
# COMPACT_ATOMS: atom_id res chain seq x y z
N MET A 1 -3.53 8.94 22.90
CA MET A 1 -2.59 8.09 23.66
C MET A 1 -2.91 6.65 23.33
N ASN A 2 -2.01 5.92 22.67
CA ASN A 2 -2.30 4.54 22.25
C ASN A 2 -2.16 3.61 23.46
N ALA A 3 -2.85 2.47 23.46
CA ALA A 3 -2.80 1.52 24.58
C ALA A 3 -1.36 1.10 24.93
N SER A 4 -0.48 0.99 23.93
CA SER A 4 0.95 0.71 24.13
C SER A 4 1.68 1.81 24.90
N ASP A 5 1.24 3.07 24.81
CA ASP A 5 1.89 4.21 25.48
C ASP A 5 1.64 4.22 26.99
N ALA A 6 0.56 3.57 27.43
CA ALA A 6 0.29 3.39 28.86
C ALA A 6 1.24 2.37 29.49
N VAL A 7 1.66 1.35 28.74
CA VAL A 7 2.42 0.19 29.25
C VAL A 7 3.92 0.30 28.93
N TYR A 8 4.28 0.79 27.74
CA TYR A 8 5.65 0.85 27.24
C TYR A 8 6.08 2.30 26.97
N ARG A 9 6.10 3.12 28.02
CA ARG A 9 6.52 4.52 27.94
C ARG A 9 7.99 4.62 27.53
N GLY A 10 8.27 5.47 26.55
CA GLY A 10 9.64 5.75 26.09
C GLY A 10 10.26 4.66 25.22
N VAL A 11 9.54 3.58 24.91
CA VAL A 11 10.01 2.55 23.98
C VAL A 11 9.75 3.01 22.54
N PRO A 12 10.78 3.03 21.66
CA PRO A 12 10.58 3.32 20.24
C PRO A 12 9.60 2.33 19.64
N LYS A 13 8.54 2.84 19.00
CA LYS A 13 7.57 2.01 18.29
C LYS A 13 8.15 1.63 16.94
N ILE A 14 8.30 0.33 16.70
CA ILE A 14 8.72 -0.19 15.40
C ILE A 14 7.47 -0.57 14.62
N LEU A 15 7.28 0.06 13.47
CA LEU A 15 6.31 -0.39 12.48
C LEU A 15 6.96 -1.44 11.59
N TYR A 16 6.37 -2.63 11.55
CA TYR A 16 6.83 -3.67 10.63
C TYR A 16 6.45 -3.29 9.20
N LEU A 17 7.45 -3.21 8.32
CA LEU A 17 7.28 -2.88 6.90
C LEU A 17 6.23 -3.75 6.21
N TRP A 18 6.14 -5.03 6.59
CA TRP A 18 5.11 -5.93 6.06
C TRP A 18 3.68 -5.45 6.35
N ASN A 19 3.42 -4.96 7.56
CA ASN A 19 2.11 -4.41 7.93
C ASN A 19 1.81 -3.13 7.13
N VAL A 20 2.81 -2.27 6.94
CA VAL A 20 2.67 -1.05 6.13
C VAL A 20 2.30 -1.41 4.69
N LYS A 21 3.05 -2.30 4.05
CA LYS A 21 2.79 -2.78 2.68
C LYS A 21 1.38 -3.37 2.55
N ARG A 22 0.94 -4.16 3.54
CA ARG A 22 -0.39 -4.76 3.55
C ARG A 22 -1.51 -3.71 3.66
N ASN A 23 -1.31 -2.69 4.50
CA ASN A 23 -2.28 -1.60 4.65
C ASN A 23 -2.39 -0.77 3.36
N VAL A 24 -1.25 -0.47 2.72
CA VAL A 24 -1.23 0.20 1.42
C VAL A 24 -1.97 -0.63 0.37
N LEU A 25 -1.66 -1.92 0.25
CA LEU A 25 -2.36 -2.80 -0.70
C LEU A 25 -3.87 -2.82 -0.46
N SER A 26 -4.32 -2.93 0.80
CA SER A 26 -5.75 -2.89 1.12
C SER A 26 -6.39 -1.59 0.65
N ARG A 27 -5.73 -0.45 0.88
CA ARG A 27 -6.23 0.86 0.48
C ARG A 27 -6.29 1.02 -1.04
N VAL A 28 -5.26 0.57 -1.74
CA VAL A 28 -5.20 0.57 -3.21
C VAL A 28 -6.31 -0.32 -3.77
N GLN A 29 -6.56 -1.50 -3.19
CA GLN A 29 -7.64 -2.38 -3.62
C GLN A 29 -9.03 -1.77 -3.41
N ASP A 30 -9.22 -0.96 -2.37
CA ASP A 30 -10.47 -0.25 -2.13
C ASP A 30 -10.69 0.88 -3.14
N ASP A 31 -9.61 1.51 -3.60
CA ASP A 31 -9.63 2.68 -4.49
C ASP A 31 -9.58 2.30 -5.99
N LEU A 32 -8.58 1.51 -6.39
CA LEU A 32 -8.33 1.07 -7.77
C LEU A 32 -8.98 -0.30 -8.09
N GLY A 33 -9.56 -0.94 -7.08
CA GLY A 33 -10.44 -2.09 -7.26
C GLY A 33 -9.75 -3.44 -7.34
N THR A 34 -10.59 -4.46 -7.48
CA THR A 34 -10.18 -5.86 -7.61
C THR A 34 -11.14 -6.57 -8.56
N ILE A 35 -10.64 -7.59 -9.25
CA ILE A 35 -11.41 -8.38 -10.20
C ILE A 35 -11.79 -9.70 -9.53
N ARG A 36 -13.05 -10.12 -9.71
CA ARG A 36 -13.52 -11.45 -9.28
C ARG A 36 -13.48 -12.39 -10.47
N LEU A 37 -12.64 -13.40 -10.40
CA LEU A 37 -12.62 -14.49 -11.37
C LEU A 37 -13.54 -15.61 -10.90
N SER A 38 -14.53 -15.94 -11.71
CA SER A 38 -15.28 -17.19 -11.58
C SER A 38 -14.44 -18.32 -12.17
N LEU A 39 -13.82 -19.13 -11.32
CA LEU A 39 -13.12 -20.33 -11.76
C LEU A 39 -14.08 -21.51 -11.73
N SER A 40 -14.10 -22.30 -12.80
CA SER A 40 -14.82 -23.58 -12.83
C SER A 40 -14.10 -24.56 -11.88
N GLY A 41 -14.66 -24.83 -10.70
CA GLY A 41 -14.06 -25.76 -9.71
C GLY A 41 -14.42 -25.42 -8.25
N PRO A 42 -13.95 -26.20 -7.27
CA PRO A 42 -14.28 -26.02 -5.84
C PRO A 42 -13.85 -24.65 -5.27
N ASN A 43 -12.91 -23.97 -5.94
CA ASN A 43 -12.40 -22.65 -5.56
C ASN A 43 -13.16 -21.50 -6.25
N GLY A 44 -14.47 -21.67 -6.46
CA GLY A 44 -15.30 -20.98 -7.48
C GLY A 44 -15.33 -19.44 -7.51
N LYS A 45 -14.62 -18.75 -6.61
CA LYS A 45 -14.37 -17.30 -6.68
C LYS A 45 -12.97 -16.97 -6.17
N MET A 46 -12.11 -16.46 -7.05
CA MET A 46 -10.82 -15.90 -6.67
C MET A 46 -10.85 -14.38 -6.85
N LYS A 47 -10.45 -13.64 -5.81
CA LYS A 47 -10.25 -12.18 -5.87
C LYS A 47 -8.82 -11.93 -6.35
N GLN A 48 -8.67 -11.24 -7.47
CA GLN A 48 -7.38 -10.78 -7.98
C GLN A 48 -7.34 -9.25 -7.99
N ASN A 49 -6.14 -8.69 -7.99
CA ASN A 49 -5.97 -7.26 -8.19
C ASN A 49 -6.45 -6.85 -9.58
N SER A 50 -6.94 -5.62 -9.71
CA SER A 50 -7.04 -4.97 -11.02
C SER A 50 -5.65 -4.68 -11.57
N VAL A 51 -5.54 -4.47 -12.88
CA VAL A 51 -4.27 -4.07 -13.51
C VAL A 51 -3.77 -2.77 -12.90
N GLU A 52 -4.68 -1.83 -12.62
CA GLU A 52 -4.41 -0.55 -12.00
C GLU A 52 -3.81 -0.71 -10.59
N THR A 53 -4.37 -1.63 -9.78
CA THR A 53 -3.84 -1.98 -8.46
C THR A 53 -2.44 -2.55 -8.56
N ASP A 54 -2.19 -3.48 -9.49
CA ASP A 54 -0.87 -4.08 -9.67
C ASP A 54 0.16 -3.06 -10.16
N VAL A 55 -0.22 -2.17 -11.09
CA VAL A 55 0.62 -1.06 -11.56
C VAL A 55 0.99 -0.12 -10.42
N PHE A 56 0.01 0.26 -9.60
CA PHE A 56 0.26 1.11 -8.43
C PHE A 56 1.24 0.43 -7.47
N MET A 57 1.00 -0.83 -7.11
CA MET A 57 1.85 -1.54 -6.16
C MET A 57 3.27 -1.75 -6.70
N ALA A 58 3.44 -1.98 -7.99
CA ALA A 58 4.75 -2.08 -8.62
C ALA A 58 5.53 -0.75 -8.52
N LYS A 59 4.89 0.39 -8.79
CA LYS A 59 5.51 1.70 -8.60
C LYS A 59 5.81 2.01 -7.13
N TYR A 60 4.92 1.60 -6.22
CA TYR A 60 5.12 1.77 -4.79
C TYR A 60 6.34 1.00 -4.29
N TYR A 61 6.52 -0.24 -4.74
CA TYR A 61 7.73 -0.99 -4.39
C TYR A 61 9.01 -0.40 -4.99
N LYS A 62 8.95 0.20 -6.18
CA LYS A 62 10.08 0.95 -6.75
C LYS A 62 10.42 2.18 -5.92
N ALA A 63 9.42 2.95 -5.47
CA ALA A 63 9.64 4.09 -4.58
C ALA A 63 10.32 3.67 -3.27
N LEU A 64 9.94 2.52 -2.70
CA LEU A 64 10.53 2.03 -1.45
C LEU A 64 12.00 1.63 -1.55
N VAL A 65 12.52 1.38 -2.76
CA VAL A 65 13.91 0.99 -2.99
C VAL A 65 14.73 2.09 -3.66
N SER A 66 14.18 3.32 -3.76
CA SER A 66 14.90 4.47 -4.29
C SER A 66 16.15 4.76 -3.48
N GLU A 67 17.26 5.03 -4.17
CA GLU A 67 18.55 5.27 -3.54
C GLU A 67 18.75 6.76 -3.21
N SER A 68 17.98 7.64 -3.84
CA SER A 68 18.01 9.07 -3.60
C SER A 68 16.62 9.67 -3.31
N GLU A 69 16.63 10.82 -2.63
CA GLU A 69 15.42 11.61 -2.38
C GLU A 69 14.77 12.09 -3.69
N SER A 70 15.58 12.37 -4.72
CA SER A 70 15.08 12.79 -6.04
C SER A 70 14.30 11.68 -6.72
N GLU A 71 14.87 10.47 -6.78
CA GLU A 71 14.19 9.28 -7.33
C GLU A 71 12.92 8.97 -6.55
N PHE A 72 12.97 9.06 -5.22
CA PHE A 72 11.80 8.87 -4.39
C PHE A 72 10.69 9.86 -4.76
N LYS A 73 11.00 11.15 -4.91
CA LYS A 73 10.03 12.19 -5.30
C LYS A 73 9.45 11.95 -6.69
N GLU A 74 10.25 11.52 -7.65
CA GLU A 74 9.77 11.17 -9.00
C GLU A 74 8.80 9.99 -8.94
N HIS A 75 9.16 8.92 -8.23
CA HIS A 75 8.28 7.78 -8.06
C HIS A 75 7.01 8.14 -7.30
N PHE A 76 7.11 8.96 -6.26
CA PHE A 76 5.97 9.43 -5.48
C PHE A 76 5.01 10.29 -6.30
N THR A 77 5.53 11.20 -7.13
CA THR A 77 4.73 11.99 -8.07
C THR A 77 3.95 11.07 -9.00
N SER A 78 4.62 10.05 -9.55
CA SER A 78 3.99 9.08 -10.45
C SER A 78 2.95 8.17 -9.78
N LEU A 79 3.00 8.01 -8.46
CA LEU A 79 1.98 7.32 -7.66
C LEU A 79 0.77 8.21 -7.44
N ARG A 80 0.99 9.50 -7.17
CA ARG A 80 -0.07 10.49 -6.99
C ARG A 80 -0.92 10.70 -8.25
N GLU A 81 -0.30 10.58 -9.42
CA GLU A 81 -1.02 10.58 -10.71
C GLU A 81 -1.93 9.36 -10.89
N LEU A 82 -1.57 8.19 -10.34
CA LEU A 82 -2.38 6.98 -10.41
C LEU A 82 -3.55 7.01 -9.42
N SER A 83 -3.30 7.52 -8.21
CA SER A 83 -4.32 7.71 -7.19
C SER A 83 -3.92 8.81 -6.23
N SER A 84 -4.63 9.93 -6.30
CA SER A 84 -4.49 11.02 -5.33
C SER A 84 -4.96 10.60 -3.94
N ILE A 85 -6.05 9.82 -3.85
CA ILE A 85 -6.64 9.37 -2.58
C ILE A 85 -5.67 8.47 -1.81
N THR A 86 -5.00 7.56 -2.51
CA THR A 86 -4.03 6.65 -1.88
C THR A 86 -2.70 7.35 -1.63
N ALA A 87 -2.27 8.27 -2.50
CA ALA A 87 -1.09 9.09 -2.23
C ALA A 87 -1.26 9.98 -0.99
N ASP A 88 -2.44 10.57 -0.80
CA ASP A 88 -2.75 11.36 0.41
C ASP A 88 -2.75 10.52 1.68
N TYR A 89 -3.06 9.22 1.59
CA TYR A 89 -2.89 8.29 2.71
C TYR A 89 -1.40 8.08 3.02
N LEU A 90 -0.56 7.92 2.00
CA LEU A 90 0.89 7.77 2.18
C LEU A 90 1.53 9.02 2.81
N ASP A 91 1.07 10.23 2.47
CA ASP A 91 1.56 11.48 3.07
C ASP A 91 1.19 11.64 4.56
N ARG A 92 0.16 10.91 5.03
CA ARG A 92 -0.36 11.00 6.40
C ARG A 92 0.15 9.89 7.32
N THR A 93 0.90 8.92 6.77
CA THR A 93 1.41 7.74 7.50
C THR A 93 2.84 7.96 7.93
#